data_AF-A0A0F4YR17-F1
#
_entry.id   AF-A0A0F4YR17-F1
#
_cell.length_a   1.000
_cell.length_b   1.000
_cell.length_c   1.000
_cell.angle_alpha   90.00
_cell.angle_beta   90.00
_cell.angle_gamma   90.00
#
_symmetry.space_group_name_H-M   'P 1'
#
loop_
_entity.id
_entity.type
_entity.pdbx_description
1 polymer ?
#
loop_
_entity_poly.entity_id
_entity_poly.type
_entity_poly.pdbx_seq_one_letter_code
_entity_poly.pdbx_strand_id
1 'polypeptide(L)'
;MAAKETKTIQAETKRSLLPAPPGVPHSNSLIFHVTALVGFEFLPGHRTMDLPPLSFEQLSKVLAEAPTAEALWDMLSQYENEACLQFTDTEVTGDPKLLSAFYASFLISHLLSDQIHEARAMTTRMPPTLVKDDMVLQNSITLLRAVYQNKYAEVYRILRQLPWPEPVNQYVQKYDAYFAEKTFKEISRAYEAIRAERAATYLGLEEEIQGDSGEPSPKLIQILTQRGWVWDADEHLFRPKVQDKPADLSDTKTSGLNQLVGLNEAFKSTLHTPAERLQPDYDDEANDNETCRETPYSGRDQI
;
A
#
# COMPACT_ATOMS: atom_id res chain seq x y z
N MET A 1 -12.95 4.35 68.29
CA MET A 1 -14.36 4.07 68.64
C MET A 1 -15.19 4.22 67.37
N ALA A 2 -16.21 3.36 67.16
CA ALA A 2 -17.06 3.26 65.95
C ALA A 2 -16.26 2.96 64.65
N ALA A 3 -16.37 1.84 63.93
CA ALA A 3 -17.37 0.76 63.77
C ALA A 3 -18.60 1.11 62.89
N LYS A 4 -18.99 0.11 62.06
CA LYS A 4 -20.20 -0.01 61.21
C LYS A 4 -20.18 0.80 59.89
N GLU A 5 -20.78 0.34 58.78
CA GLU A 5 -21.40 -0.97 58.47
C GLU A 5 -21.43 -1.23 56.96
N THR A 6 -21.41 -2.51 56.56
CA THR A 6 -21.71 -2.98 55.20
C THR A 6 -23.19 -2.85 54.87
N LYS A 7 -23.55 -2.63 53.59
CA LYS A 7 -24.89 -2.98 53.09
C LYS A 7 -24.93 -3.33 51.60
N THR A 8 -25.02 -4.63 51.36
CA THR A 8 -25.49 -5.25 50.12
C THR A 8 -26.98 -4.98 49.92
N ILE A 9 -27.41 -4.62 48.71
CA ILE A 9 -28.76 -4.91 48.20
C ILE A 9 -28.66 -5.34 46.73
N GLN A 10 -29.09 -6.58 46.45
CA GLN A 10 -29.46 -7.02 45.10
C GLN A 10 -30.87 -6.53 44.78
N ALA A 11 -31.16 -6.22 43.52
CA ALA A 11 -32.53 -6.11 43.03
C ALA A 11 -32.66 -6.89 41.71
N GLU A 12 -33.65 -7.76 41.67
CA GLU A 12 -33.81 -8.81 40.66
C GLU A 12 -34.99 -8.49 39.73
N THR A 13 -35.02 -9.16 38.57
CA THR A 13 -36.27 -9.65 37.94
C THR A 13 -37.33 -8.63 37.47
N LYS A 14 -37.44 -8.48 36.14
CA LYS A 14 -38.65 -8.95 35.42
C LYS A 14 -38.48 -9.07 33.90
N ARG A 15 -38.72 -10.27 33.37
CA ARG A 15 -39.08 -10.50 31.97
C ARG A 15 -40.42 -9.82 31.67
N SER A 16 -40.59 -9.31 30.46
CA SER A 16 -41.91 -9.24 29.81
C SER A 16 -41.76 -9.56 28.32
N LEU A 17 -42.29 -10.71 27.90
CA LEU A 17 -42.58 -10.97 26.49
C LEU A 17 -43.88 -10.25 26.11
N LEU A 18 -44.04 -9.88 24.84
CA LEU A 18 -45.30 -9.83 24.06
C LEU A 18 -44.91 -9.58 22.57
N PRO A 19 -45.79 -9.80 21.57
CA PRO A 19 -45.47 -10.78 20.52
C PRO A 19 -45.42 -10.22 19.09
N ALA A 20 -44.93 -11.04 18.17
CA ALA A 20 -44.97 -10.78 16.73
C ALA A 20 -46.39 -11.01 16.13
N PRO A 21 -46.82 -10.22 15.11
CA PRO A 21 -48.06 -10.44 14.38
C PRO A 21 -47.94 -11.53 13.27
N PRO A 22 -49.03 -12.22 12.88
CA PRO A 22 -48.97 -13.40 11.99
C PRO A 22 -49.48 -13.19 10.54
N GLY A 23 -48.82 -13.86 9.57
CA GLY A 23 -49.38 -14.26 8.24
C GLY A 23 -49.62 -13.13 7.21
N VAL A 24 -49.90 -13.35 5.90
CA VAL A 24 -50.02 -14.49 4.93
C VAL A 24 -49.93 -13.82 3.50
N PRO A 25 -49.63 -14.42 2.31
CA PRO A 25 -49.43 -15.82 1.85
C PRO A 25 -48.10 -16.09 1.09
N HIS A 26 -48.00 -17.27 0.44
CA HIS A 26 -47.02 -17.66 -0.59
C HIS A 26 -47.28 -17.05 -1.99
N SER A 27 -46.23 -16.87 -2.81
CA SER A 27 -46.21 -17.25 -4.25
C SER A 27 -44.83 -17.09 -4.90
N ASN A 28 -44.52 -18.01 -5.83
CA ASN A 28 -43.51 -17.95 -6.91
C ASN A 28 -42.05 -17.70 -6.48
N SER A 29 -41.15 -18.69 -6.44
CA SER A 29 -40.75 -19.58 -7.55
C SER A 29 -40.40 -18.81 -8.82
N LEU A 30 -39.13 -18.40 -8.92
CA LEU A 30 -38.47 -18.02 -10.17
C LEU A 30 -37.08 -18.67 -10.18
N ILE A 31 -37.02 -19.84 -10.81
CA ILE A 31 -35.78 -20.56 -11.11
C ILE A 31 -35.07 -19.78 -12.21
N PHE A 32 -34.01 -19.04 -11.86
CA PHE A 32 -33.07 -18.52 -12.85
C PHE A 32 -32.04 -19.60 -13.20
N HIS A 33 -32.40 -20.46 -14.15
CA HIS A 33 -31.42 -21.22 -14.92
C HIS A 33 -30.68 -20.25 -15.84
N VAL A 34 -29.50 -19.77 -15.41
CA VAL A 34 -28.52 -19.15 -16.31
C VAL A 34 -27.46 -20.20 -16.65
N THR A 35 -27.82 -21.10 -17.54
CA THR A 35 -26.86 -21.98 -18.21
C THR A 35 -26.25 -21.19 -19.38
N ALA A 36 -25.14 -20.50 -19.14
CA ALA A 36 -24.37 -19.82 -20.18
C ALA A 36 -22.99 -20.50 -20.29
N LEU A 37 -22.89 -21.45 -21.21
CA LEU A 37 -21.72 -22.29 -21.44
C LEU A 37 -20.97 -21.76 -22.67
N VAL A 38 -20.03 -20.85 -22.44
CA VAL A 38 -19.01 -20.40 -23.41
C VAL A 38 -17.76 -20.16 -22.55
N GLY A 39 -16.74 -21.02 -22.60
CA GLY A 39 -15.94 -21.24 -23.81
C GLY A 39 -14.68 -20.37 -23.73
N PHE A 40 -13.99 -20.39 -22.59
CA PHE A 40 -12.74 -19.65 -22.41
C PHE A 40 -11.60 -20.50 -22.99
N GLU A 41 -11.16 -20.16 -24.19
CA GLU A 41 -10.02 -20.81 -24.82
C GLU A 41 -8.76 -20.55 -23.99
N PHE A 42 -8.21 -21.62 -23.42
CA PHE A 42 -7.05 -21.58 -22.55
C PHE A 42 -5.79 -21.32 -23.40
N LEU A 43 -5.35 -20.06 -23.48
CA LEU A 43 -4.12 -19.69 -24.17
C LEU A 43 -2.93 -20.42 -23.52
N PRO A 44 -2.11 -21.18 -24.28
CA PRO A 44 -1.03 -21.99 -23.74
C PRO A 44 0.19 -21.10 -23.44
N GLY A 45 0.16 -20.41 -22.30
CA GLY A 45 1.25 -19.56 -21.83
C GLY A 45 1.49 -19.58 -20.32
N HIS A 46 0.59 -20.16 -19.52
CA HIS A 46 0.77 -20.20 -18.07
C HIS A 46 1.87 -21.19 -17.69
N ARG A 47 3.02 -20.67 -17.26
CA ARG A 47 4.01 -21.45 -16.50
C ARG A 47 3.39 -21.80 -15.16
N THR A 48 2.76 -22.97 -15.05
CA THR A 48 2.59 -23.63 -13.77
C THR A 48 3.97 -24.12 -13.34
N MET A 49 4.71 -23.27 -12.62
CA MET A 49 5.77 -23.78 -11.77
C MET A 49 5.11 -24.68 -10.73
N ASP A 50 5.75 -25.80 -10.39
CA ASP A 50 5.35 -26.63 -9.24
C ASP A 50 5.63 -25.83 -7.96
N LEU A 51 4.69 -24.96 -7.60
CA LEU A 51 4.82 -24.07 -6.45
C LEU A 51 4.57 -24.86 -5.16
N PRO A 52 5.37 -24.63 -4.11
CA PRO A 52 5.10 -25.20 -2.80
C PRO A 52 3.78 -24.64 -2.25
N PRO A 53 2.98 -25.42 -1.51
CA PRO A 53 1.65 -24.99 -1.07
C PRO A 53 1.69 -23.73 -0.18
N LEU A 54 0.67 -22.90 -0.33
CA LEU A 54 0.47 -21.67 0.43
C LEU A 54 0.43 -21.98 1.92
N SER A 55 1.45 -21.50 2.62
CA SER A 55 1.65 -21.68 4.06
C SER A 55 2.28 -20.42 4.64
N PHE A 56 2.22 -20.26 5.96
CA PHE A 56 2.74 -19.05 6.62
C PHE A 56 4.27 -18.90 6.44
N GLU A 57 5.00 -20.02 6.41
CA GLU A 57 6.44 -20.04 6.10
C GLU A 57 6.70 -19.61 4.65
N GLN A 58 5.94 -20.16 3.69
CA GLN A 58 6.10 -19.82 2.28
C GLN A 58 5.70 -18.36 1.99
N LEU A 59 4.64 -17.86 2.63
CA LEU A 59 4.27 -16.45 2.58
C LEU A 59 5.40 -15.58 3.14
N SER A 60 5.90 -15.89 4.35
CA SER A 60 7.03 -15.17 4.96
C SER A 60 8.30 -15.20 4.10
N LYS A 61 8.54 -16.30 3.37
CA LYS A 61 9.65 -16.45 2.43
C LYS A 61 9.48 -15.59 1.18
N VAL A 62 8.33 -15.63 0.51
CA VAL A 62 8.01 -14.72 -0.63
C VAL A 62 8.14 -13.25 -0.21
N LEU A 63 7.70 -12.95 1.02
CA LEU A 63 7.81 -11.65 1.65
C LEU A 63 9.24 -11.29 2.14
N ALA A 64 10.19 -12.22 2.13
CA ALA A 64 11.60 -11.93 2.37
C ALA A 64 12.41 -11.82 1.06
N GLU A 65 12.06 -12.61 0.05
CA GLU A 65 12.80 -12.75 -1.20
C GLU A 65 12.47 -11.65 -2.24
N ALA A 66 11.37 -10.92 -2.09
CA ALA A 66 10.94 -9.89 -3.05
C ALA A 66 11.86 -8.65 -3.09
N PRO A 67 12.58 -8.39 -4.21
CA PRO A 67 13.46 -7.22 -4.33
C PRO A 67 12.72 -5.92 -4.68
N THR A 68 11.57 -6.01 -5.35
CA THR A 68 10.77 -4.87 -5.83
C THR A 68 9.27 -5.11 -5.57
N ALA A 69 8.47 -4.03 -5.64
CA ALA A 69 7.01 -4.11 -5.49
C ALA A 69 6.34 -4.94 -6.60
N GLU A 70 6.85 -4.82 -7.84
CA GLU A 70 6.38 -5.61 -8.99
C GLU A 70 6.69 -7.10 -8.79
N ALA A 71 7.93 -7.45 -8.42
CA ALA A 71 8.32 -8.83 -8.16
C ALA A 71 7.55 -9.46 -6.97
N LEU A 72 7.22 -8.66 -5.96
CA LEU A 72 6.33 -9.08 -4.88
C LEU A 72 4.94 -9.45 -5.41
N TRP A 73 4.36 -8.60 -6.25
CA TRP A 73 3.05 -8.85 -6.87
C TRP A 73 3.09 -10.07 -7.82
N ASP A 74 4.13 -10.20 -8.65
CA ASP A 74 4.34 -11.36 -9.54
C ASP A 74 4.37 -12.67 -8.74
N MET A 75 5.01 -12.68 -7.56
CA MET A 75 5.06 -13.87 -6.71
C MET A 75 3.73 -14.12 -5.99
N LEU A 76 3.08 -13.09 -5.42
CA LEU A 76 1.82 -13.26 -4.69
C LEU A 76 0.65 -13.64 -5.62
N SER A 77 0.60 -13.12 -6.84
CA SER A 77 -0.44 -13.44 -7.84
C SER A 77 -0.44 -14.92 -8.22
N GLN A 78 0.72 -15.58 -8.24
CA GLN A 78 0.83 -17.02 -8.48
C GLN A 78 0.12 -17.86 -7.40
N TYR A 79 0.05 -17.37 -6.16
CA TYR A 79 -0.65 -18.01 -5.04
C TYR A 79 -2.14 -17.66 -4.96
N GLU A 80 -2.64 -16.70 -5.73
CA GLU A 80 -4.04 -16.26 -5.66
C GLU A 80 -5.01 -17.42 -5.96
N ASN A 81 -4.72 -18.24 -6.97
CA ASN A 81 -5.56 -19.40 -7.31
C ASN A 81 -5.65 -20.40 -6.15
N GLU A 82 -4.56 -20.61 -5.39
CA GLU A 82 -4.57 -21.49 -4.23
C GLU A 82 -5.32 -20.87 -3.05
N ALA A 83 -5.14 -19.56 -2.79
CA ALA A 83 -5.89 -18.83 -1.79
C ALA A 83 -7.41 -18.88 -2.05
N CYS A 84 -7.83 -18.74 -3.31
CA CYS A 84 -9.23 -18.87 -3.74
C CYS A 84 -9.84 -20.26 -3.49
N LEU A 85 -9.04 -21.34 -3.42
CA LEU A 85 -9.52 -22.69 -3.10
C LEU A 85 -9.71 -22.93 -1.59
N GLN A 86 -9.20 -22.04 -0.74
CA GLN A 86 -9.30 -22.15 0.72
C GLN A 86 -10.55 -21.47 1.31
N PHE A 87 -11.52 -21.08 0.47
CA PHE A 87 -12.83 -20.61 0.93
C PHE A 87 -13.93 -20.86 -0.10
N THR A 88 -15.17 -20.64 0.36
CA THR A 88 -16.40 -20.61 -0.42
C THR A 88 -17.16 -19.32 -0.09
N ASP A 89 -18.25 -19.02 -0.81
CA ASP A 89 -19.09 -17.84 -0.53
C ASP A 89 -19.63 -17.80 0.91
N THR A 90 -19.78 -18.97 1.54
CA THR A 90 -20.38 -19.14 2.87
C THR A 90 -19.37 -19.43 3.98
N GLU A 91 -18.29 -20.16 3.70
CA GLU A 91 -17.36 -20.69 4.72
C GLU A 91 -15.90 -20.65 4.26
N VAL A 92 -15.00 -20.31 5.17
CA VAL A 92 -13.55 -20.44 4.99
C VAL A 92 -13.15 -21.88 5.31
N THR A 93 -12.49 -22.57 4.37
CA THR A 93 -12.10 -23.98 4.49
C THR A 93 -10.64 -24.18 4.89
N GLY A 94 -9.77 -23.20 4.59
CA GLY A 94 -8.37 -23.15 5.05
C GLY A 94 -8.18 -22.41 6.37
N ASP A 95 -6.95 -21.95 6.63
CA ASP A 95 -6.65 -21.13 7.81
C ASP A 95 -7.06 -19.65 7.56
N PRO A 96 -8.04 -19.10 8.29
CA PRO A 96 -8.47 -17.72 8.11
C PRO A 96 -7.35 -16.72 8.42
N LYS A 97 -6.38 -17.04 9.29
CA LYS A 97 -5.25 -16.15 9.60
C LYS A 97 -4.25 -16.08 8.45
N LEU A 98 -3.97 -17.23 7.83
CA LEU A 98 -3.13 -17.31 6.62
C LEU A 98 -3.76 -16.51 5.48
N LEU A 99 -5.06 -16.68 5.23
CA LEU A 99 -5.78 -15.94 4.19
C LEU A 99 -5.84 -14.44 4.47
N SER A 100 -6.08 -14.03 5.73
CA SER A 100 -6.01 -12.62 6.13
C SER A 100 -4.61 -12.04 5.84
N ALA A 101 -3.55 -12.71 6.29
CA ALA A 101 -2.17 -12.27 6.07
C ALA A 101 -1.81 -12.22 4.57
N PHE A 102 -2.26 -13.19 3.78
CA PHE A 102 -2.08 -13.23 2.33
C PHE A 102 -2.77 -12.04 1.66
N TYR A 103 -4.08 -11.87 1.85
CA TYR A 103 -4.85 -10.81 1.20
C TYR A 103 -4.45 -9.40 1.68
N ALA A 104 -4.06 -9.24 2.94
CA ALA A 104 -3.51 -7.98 3.44
C ALA A 104 -2.16 -7.65 2.78
N SER A 105 -1.25 -8.62 2.65
CA SER A 105 0.03 -8.45 1.96
C SER A 105 -0.15 -8.14 0.47
N PHE A 106 -1.08 -8.84 -0.19
CA PHE A 106 -1.38 -8.65 -1.61
C PHE A 106 -2.07 -7.30 -1.89
N LEU A 107 -2.89 -6.82 -0.96
CA LEU A 107 -3.42 -5.45 -1.03
C LEU A 107 -2.29 -4.42 -0.98
N ILE A 108 -1.34 -4.59 -0.05
CA ILE A 108 -0.21 -3.66 0.09
C ILE A 108 0.74 -3.75 -1.12
N SER A 109 0.91 -4.92 -1.76
CA SER A 109 1.71 -5.02 -2.99
C SER A 109 1.11 -4.22 -4.16
N HIS A 110 -0.22 -4.23 -4.31
CA HIS A 110 -0.89 -3.36 -5.29
C HIS A 110 -0.74 -1.88 -4.93
N LEU A 111 -0.81 -1.50 -3.65
CA LEU A 111 -0.59 -0.12 -3.21
C LEU A 111 0.85 0.36 -3.44
N LEU A 112 1.86 -0.48 -3.18
CA LEU A 112 3.27 -0.21 -3.49
C LEU A 112 3.58 -0.09 -4.98
N SER A 113 2.71 -0.67 -5.83
CA SER A 113 2.81 -0.64 -7.30
C SER A 113 1.86 0.39 -7.93
N ASP A 114 1.25 1.26 -7.13
CA ASP A 114 0.25 2.27 -7.54
C ASP A 114 -1.02 1.74 -8.24
N GLN A 115 -1.27 0.43 -8.18
CA GLN A 115 -2.42 -0.24 -8.79
C GLN A 115 -3.69 -0.13 -7.92
N ILE A 116 -4.09 1.09 -7.56
CA ILE A 116 -5.22 1.36 -6.64
C ILE A 116 -6.54 0.79 -7.19
N HIS A 117 -6.73 0.76 -8.51
CA HIS A 117 -7.92 0.19 -9.14
C HIS A 117 -7.99 -1.33 -8.97
N GLU A 118 -6.88 -2.05 -9.17
CA GLU A 118 -6.81 -3.50 -8.96
C GLU A 118 -6.93 -3.86 -7.48
N ALA A 119 -6.31 -3.09 -6.58
CA ALA A 119 -6.50 -3.25 -5.14
C ALA A 119 -8.00 -3.17 -4.75
N ARG A 120 -8.77 -2.29 -5.39
CA ARG A 120 -10.23 -2.21 -5.19
C ARG A 120 -10.97 -3.39 -5.81
N ALA A 121 -10.64 -3.81 -7.02
CA ALA A 121 -11.24 -4.99 -7.66
C ALA A 121 -10.98 -6.28 -6.86
N MET A 122 -9.81 -6.39 -6.24
CA MET A 122 -9.48 -7.49 -5.34
C MET A 122 -10.39 -7.54 -4.11
N THR A 123 -10.80 -6.40 -3.52
CA THR A 123 -11.71 -6.43 -2.35
C THR A 123 -13.08 -7.05 -2.62
N THR A 124 -13.52 -7.12 -3.88
CA THR A 124 -14.77 -7.82 -4.26
C THR A 124 -14.57 -9.32 -4.52
N ARG A 125 -13.32 -9.79 -4.56
CA ARG A 125 -12.94 -11.21 -4.72
C ARG A 125 -12.62 -11.89 -3.38
N MET A 126 -12.47 -11.12 -2.30
CA MET A 126 -12.25 -11.64 -0.95
C MET A 126 -13.55 -12.23 -0.36
N PRO A 127 -13.47 -13.31 0.45
CA PRO A 127 -14.64 -13.89 1.11
C PRO A 127 -15.28 -12.88 2.09
N PRO A 128 -16.59 -12.58 1.97
CA PRO A 128 -17.23 -11.51 2.75
C PRO A 128 -17.34 -11.85 4.24
N THR A 129 -17.34 -13.13 4.60
CA THR A 129 -17.27 -13.62 5.98
C THR A 129 -15.93 -13.26 6.63
N LEU A 130 -14.82 -13.58 5.97
CA LEU A 130 -13.47 -13.26 6.44
C LEU A 130 -13.26 -11.74 6.61
N VAL A 131 -13.70 -10.94 5.64
CA VAL A 131 -13.61 -9.47 5.69
C VAL A 131 -14.42 -8.86 6.85
N LYS A 132 -15.50 -9.52 7.28
CA LYS A 132 -16.34 -9.05 8.39
C LYS A 132 -15.74 -9.38 9.77
N ASP A 133 -15.09 -10.52 9.89
CA ASP A 133 -14.63 -11.04 11.18
C ASP A 133 -13.15 -10.72 11.46
N ASP A 134 -12.33 -10.49 10.42
CA ASP A 134 -10.90 -10.20 10.55
C ASP A 134 -10.56 -8.69 10.56
N MET A 135 -9.93 -8.23 11.65
CA MET A 135 -9.54 -6.83 11.81
C MET A 135 -8.42 -6.39 10.86
N VAL A 136 -7.52 -7.29 10.45
CA VAL A 136 -6.36 -6.93 9.61
C VAL A 136 -6.84 -6.59 8.21
N LEU A 137 -7.75 -7.38 7.64
CA LEU A 137 -8.40 -7.05 6.36
C LEU A 137 -9.22 -5.76 6.45
N GLN A 138 -9.93 -5.52 7.55
CA GLN A 138 -10.65 -4.26 7.75
C GLN A 138 -9.70 -3.05 7.81
N ASN A 139 -8.56 -3.19 8.46
CA ASN A 139 -7.51 -2.17 8.48
C ASN A 139 -6.95 -1.95 7.07
N SER A 140 -6.63 -3.00 6.30
CA SER A 140 -6.16 -2.92 4.92
C SER A 140 -7.17 -2.27 3.96
N ILE A 141 -8.47 -2.60 4.08
CA ILE A 141 -9.54 -1.99 3.28
C ILE A 141 -9.77 -0.53 3.68
N THR A 142 -9.59 -0.19 4.96
CA THR A 142 -9.69 1.19 5.45
C THR A 142 -8.51 2.03 4.96
N LEU A 143 -7.29 1.47 4.94
CA LEU A 143 -6.11 2.06 4.30
C LEU A 143 -6.38 2.34 2.82
N LEU A 144 -6.82 1.34 2.05
CA LEU A 144 -7.16 1.48 0.64
C LEU A 144 -8.18 2.60 0.39
N ARG A 145 -9.20 2.70 1.25
CA ARG A 145 -10.21 3.76 1.17
C ARG A 145 -9.63 5.14 1.46
N ALA A 146 -8.73 5.26 2.44
CA ALA A 146 -8.07 6.53 2.77
C ALA A 146 -7.15 7.00 1.62
N VAL A 147 -6.38 6.08 1.04
CA VAL A 147 -5.53 6.32 -0.14
C VAL A 147 -6.39 6.75 -1.33
N TYR A 148 -7.41 5.99 -1.70
CA TYR A 148 -8.31 6.32 -2.82
C TYR A 148 -9.07 7.65 -2.65
N GLN A 149 -9.28 8.10 -1.40
CA GLN A 149 -9.92 9.37 -1.08
C GLN A 149 -8.92 10.53 -0.87
N ASN A 150 -7.62 10.30 -1.11
CA ASN A 150 -6.54 11.27 -0.89
C ASN A 150 -6.55 11.88 0.53
N LYS A 151 -6.82 11.05 1.54
CA LYS A 151 -6.87 11.45 2.97
C LYS A 151 -5.53 11.19 3.66
N TYR A 152 -4.50 11.94 3.28
CA TYR A 152 -3.11 11.76 3.72
C TYR A 152 -2.93 11.55 5.23
N ALA A 153 -3.43 12.47 6.08
CA ALA A 153 -3.39 12.33 7.54
C ALA A 153 -4.01 11.01 8.04
N GLU A 154 -5.11 10.57 7.44
CA GLU A 154 -5.77 9.30 7.77
C GLU A 154 -4.95 8.10 7.32
N VAL A 155 -4.26 8.18 6.17
CA VAL A 155 -3.32 7.16 5.70
C VAL A 155 -2.19 6.97 6.72
N TYR A 156 -1.48 8.05 7.11
CA TYR A 156 -0.41 7.95 8.11
C TYR A 156 -0.89 7.47 9.47
N ARG A 157 -2.06 7.95 9.91
CA ARG A 157 -2.70 7.48 11.14
C ARG A 157 -2.95 5.97 11.10
N ILE A 158 -3.48 5.45 9.98
CA ILE A 158 -3.74 4.02 9.79
C ILE A 158 -2.43 3.21 9.77
N LEU A 159 -1.42 3.66 9.03
CA LEU A 159 -0.14 2.96 8.89
C LEU A 159 0.60 2.86 10.23
N ARG A 160 0.60 3.94 11.04
CA ARG A 160 1.44 4.06 12.24
C ARG A 160 0.74 3.67 13.55
N GLN A 161 -0.59 3.74 13.63
CA GLN A 161 -1.34 3.49 14.87
C GLN A 161 -2.07 2.15 14.92
N LEU A 162 -2.40 1.54 13.78
CA LEU A 162 -3.13 0.26 13.78
C LEU A 162 -2.16 -0.92 14.00
N PRO A 163 -2.60 -1.98 14.71
CA PRO A 163 -1.80 -3.18 14.88
C PRO A 163 -1.78 -3.98 13.57
N TRP A 164 -0.58 -4.19 13.04
CA TRP A 164 -0.34 -5.05 11.87
C TRP A 164 0.37 -6.33 12.33
N PRO A 165 -0.10 -7.52 11.93
CA PRO A 165 0.59 -8.76 12.26
C PRO A 165 1.88 -8.88 11.42
N GLU A 166 2.86 -9.61 11.94
CA GLU A 166 3.88 -10.20 11.07
C GLU A 166 3.21 -11.29 10.20
N PRO A 167 3.59 -11.43 8.91
CA PRO A 167 4.65 -10.72 8.19
C PRO A 167 4.22 -9.38 7.53
N VAL A 168 2.92 -9.04 7.60
CA VAL A 168 2.31 -7.90 6.89
C VAL A 168 2.95 -6.55 7.28
N ASN A 169 3.25 -6.37 8.57
CA ASN A 169 3.83 -5.16 9.16
C ASN A 169 5.09 -4.64 8.42
N GLN A 170 5.97 -5.52 7.95
CA GLN A 170 7.17 -5.15 7.20
C GLN A 170 6.83 -4.40 5.89
N TYR A 171 5.71 -4.76 5.27
CA TYR A 171 5.22 -4.17 4.03
C TYR A 171 4.45 -2.87 4.26
N VAL A 172 3.74 -2.76 5.38
CA VAL A 172 3.14 -1.51 5.85
C VAL A 172 4.22 -0.44 6.04
N GLN A 173 5.35 -0.80 6.66
CA GLN A 173 6.48 0.12 6.87
C GLN A 173 7.16 0.52 5.54
N LYS A 174 7.37 -0.44 4.62
CA LYS A 174 7.81 -0.13 3.25
C LYS A 174 6.84 0.84 2.55
N TYR A 175 5.54 0.67 2.76
CA TYR A 175 4.52 1.52 2.16
C TYR A 175 4.42 2.93 2.78
N ASP A 176 4.62 3.12 4.09
CA ASP A 176 4.70 4.46 4.72
C ASP A 176 5.84 5.28 4.09
N ALA A 177 7.02 4.69 3.98
CA ALA A 177 8.17 5.33 3.32
C ALA A 177 7.92 5.62 1.83
N TYR A 178 7.35 4.67 1.10
CA TYR A 178 6.98 4.85 -0.31
C TYR A 178 5.94 5.96 -0.51
N PHE A 179 4.87 5.96 0.29
CA PHE A 179 3.77 6.91 0.19
C PHE A 179 4.22 8.33 0.55
N ALA A 180 5.06 8.50 1.56
CA ALA A 180 5.69 9.79 1.89
C ALA A 180 6.59 10.30 0.77
N GLU A 181 7.43 9.43 0.18
CA GLU A 181 8.34 9.83 -0.91
C GLU A 181 7.59 10.15 -2.21
N LYS A 182 6.54 9.39 -2.53
CA LYS A 182 5.63 9.67 -3.64
C LYS A 182 4.94 11.02 -3.45
N THR A 183 4.29 11.21 -2.30
CA THR A 183 3.53 12.43 -1.99
C THR A 183 4.45 13.66 -1.99
N PHE A 184 5.67 13.54 -1.49
CA PHE A 184 6.68 14.59 -1.56
C PHE A 184 7.00 15.01 -3.00
N LYS A 185 7.17 14.05 -3.92
CA LYS A 185 7.41 14.33 -5.35
C LYS A 185 6.19 14.95 -6.03
N GLU A 186 4.99 14.48 -5.72
CA GLU A 186 3.74 15.02 -6.28
C GLU A 186 3.53 16.49 -5.86
N ILE A 187 3.67 16.80 -4.58
CA ILE A 187 3.56 18.18 -4.08
C ILE A 187 4.65 19.08 -4.67
N SER A 188 5.88 18.55 -4.77
CA SER A 188 7.01 19.30 -5.35
C SER A 188 6.79 19.69 -6.81
N ARG A 189 5.92 18.99 -7.53
CA ARG A 189 5.52 19.28 -8.92
C ARG A 189 4.22 20.09 -9.01
N ALA A 190 3.29 19.92 -8.06
CA ALA A 190 1.97 20.53 -8.11
C ALA A 190 1.89 21.93 -7.49
N TYR A 191 2.80 22.29 -6.56
CA TYR A 191 2.76 23.54 -5.82
C TYR A 191 4.02 24.38 -6.04
N GLU A 192 3.83 25.64 -6.46
CA GLU A 192 4.88 26.68 -6.45
C GLU A 192 5.17 27.17 -5.02
N ALA A 193 4.12 27.28 -4.19
CA ALA A 193 4.22 27.58 -2.77
C ALA A 193 3.13 26.83 -1.99
N ILE A 194 3.45 26.39 -0.77
CA ILE A 194 2.57 25.62 0.11
C ILE A 194 2.76 26.04 1.58
N ARG A 195 1.65 26.14 2.31
CA ARG A 195 1.65 26.44 3.75
C ARG A 195 2.23 25.29 4.57
N ALA A 196 2.91 25.60 5.67
CA ALA A 196 3.57 24.62 6.54
C ALA A 196 2.63 23.51 7.03
N GLU A 197 1.45 23.86 7.51
CA GLU A 197 0.45 22.92 8.05
C GLU A 197 -0.07 21.97 6.97
N ARG A 198 -0.20 22.46 5.73
CA ARG A 198 -0.62 21.64 4.58
C ARG A 198 0.48 20.70 4.13
N ALA A 199 1.73 21.17 4.06
CA ALA A 199 2.87 20.31 3.79
C ALA A 199 3.01 19.21 4.86
N ALA A 200 2.87 19.55 6.15
CA ALA A 200 2.87 18.59 7.25
C ALA A 200 1.74 17.56 7.14
N THR A 201 0.51 18.00 6.87
CA THR A 201 -0.67 17.13 6.65
C THR A 201 -0.45 16.13 5.52
N TYR A 202 0.18 16.56 4.43
CA TYR A 202 0.40 15.67 3.30
C TYR A 202 1.57 14.70 3.48
N LEU A 203 2.55 15.04 4.33
CA LEU A 203 3.76 14.22 4.54
C LEU A 203 3.71 13.39 5.84
N GLY A 204 2.63 13.49 6.62
CA GLY A 204 2.49 12.80 7.90
C GLY A 204 3.44 13.36 8.96
N LEU A 205 3.62 14.69 8.98
CA LEU A 205 4.51 15.42 9.89
C LEU A 205 3.73 16.41 10.76
N GLU A 206 2.46 16.16 11.05
CA GLU A 206 1.58 17.05 11.82
C GLU A 206 2.09 17.27 13.25
N GLU A 207 2.80 16.30 13.83
CA GLU A 207 3.50 16.43 15.13
C GLU A 207 4.63 17.48 15.10
N GLU A 208 5.08 17.90 13.92
CA GLU A 208 6.09 18.93 13.71
C GLU A 208 5.49 20.33 13.45
N ILE A 209 4.19 20.51 13.70
CA ILE A 209 3.54 21.83 13.77
C ILE A 209 3.39 22.26 15.22
N GLN A 210 3.72 23.52 15.53
CA GLN A 210 3.64 24.07 16.88
C GLN A 210 2.19 24.48 17.22
N GLY A 211 1.40 23.50 17.67
CA GLY A 211 0.07 23.70 18.26
C GLY A 211 -0.91 24.47 17.37
N ASP A 212 -1.83 25.22 18.01
CA ASP A 212 -2.89 25.98 17.32
C ASP A 212 -2.38 27.16 16.49
N SER A 213 -1.10 27.54 16.61
CA SER A 213 -0.49 28.65 15.85
C SER A 213 -0.16 28.32 14.39
N GLY A 214 -0.15 27.05 13.98
CA GLY A 214 0.19 26.64 12.61
C GLY A 214 1.67 26.77 12.22
N GLU A 215 2.48 27.40 13.07
CA GLU A 215 3.91 27.61 12.81
C GLU A 215 4.69 26.29 12.72
N PRO A 216 5.61 26.13 11.73
CA PRO A 216 6.43 24.94 11.61
C PRO A 216 7.44 24.83 12.76
N SER A 217 7.70 23.60 13.23
CA SER A 217 8.86 23.35 14.07
C SER A 217 10.16 23.61 13.28
N PRO A 218 11.27 23.98 13.95
CA PRO A 218 12.58 24.05 13.30
C PRO A 218 12.99 22.74 12.63
N LYS A 219 12.48 21.60 13.13
CA LYS A 219 12.71 20.27 12.58
C LYS A 219 11.92 20.04 11.28
N LEU A 220 10.68 20.54 11.16
CA LEU A 220 9.94 20.52 9.88
C LEU A 220 10.68 21.34 8.80
N ILE A 221 11.11 22.56 9.14
CA ILE A 221 11.91 23.40 8.24
C ILE A 221 13.17 22.67 7.81
N GLN A 222 13.90 22.06 8.76
CA GLN A 222 15.13 21.31 8.47
C GLN A 222 14.87 20.11 7.53
N ILE A 223 13.85 19.29 7.79
CA ILE A 223 13.51 18.11 6.97
C ILE A 223 13.23 18.51 5.52
N LEU A 224 12.41 19.55 5.31
CA LEU A 224 11.99 19.97 3.97
C LEU A 224 13.10 20.72 3.23
N THR A 225 13.89 21.54 3.92
CA THR A 225 15.04 22.24 3.30
C THR A 225 16.19 21.31 2.95
N GLN A 226 16.44 20.26 3.76
CA GLN A 226 17.38 19.19 3.39
C GLN A 226 16.94 18.42 2.14
N ARG A 227 15.63 18.29 1.92
CA ARG A 227 15.05 17.74 0.68
C ARG A 227 14.93 18.77 -0.46
N GLY A 228 15.55 19.94 -0.33
CA GLY A 228 15.72 20.93 -1.39
C GLY A 228 14.59 21.97 -1.53
N TRP A 229 13.58 21.95 -0.67
CA TRP A 229 12.59 23.04 -0.61
C TRP A 229 13.21 24.30 -0.01
N VAL A 230 12.63 25.46 -0.29
CA VAL A 230 13.03 26.74 0.33
C VAL A 230 11.96 27.15 1.33
N TRP A 231 12.36 27.58 2.52
CA TRP A 231 11.46 28.19 3.50
C TRP A 231 11.48 29.71 3.33
N ASP A 232 10.30 30.29 3.20
CA ASP A 232 10.03 31.73 3.12
C ASP A 232 9.47 32.17 4.49
N ALA A 233 10.32 32.78 5.31
CA ALA A 233 9.99 33.16 6.68
C ALA A 233 9.09 34.41 6.76
N ASP A 234 9.05 35.23 5.71
CA ASP A 234 8.21 36.44 5.68
C ASP A 234 6.77 36.10 5.25
N GLU A 235 6.60 35.14 4.32
CA GLU A 235 5.27 34.67 3.89
C GLU A 235 4.76 33.46 4.70
N HIS A 236 5.60 32.84 5.53
CA HIS A 236 5.36 31.55 6.22
C HIS A 236 4.99 30.41 5.25
N LEU A 237 5.69 30.33 4.12
CA LEU A 237 5.45 29.36 3.05
C LEU A 237 6.71 28.53 2.74
N PHE A 238 6.51 27.26 2.41
CA PHE A 238 7.51 26.49 1.67
C PHE A 238 7.34 26.74 0.18
N ARG A 239 8.45 26.91 -0.54
CA ARG A 239 8.53 26.91 -2.01
C ARG A 239 9.19 25.60 -2.44
N PRO A 240 8.42 24.60 -2.90
CA PRO A 240 8.98 23.34 -3.36
C PRO A 240 9.89 23.52 -4.59
N LYS A 241 10.78 22.55 -4.79
CA LYS A 241 11.59 22.46 -6.00
C LYS A 241 11.51 21.05 -6.54
N VAL A 242 11.21 20.92 -7.83
CA VAL A 242 11.29 19.63 -8.52
C VAL A 242 12.76 19.24 -8.61
N GLN A 243 13.13 18.11 -7.99
CA GLN A 243 14.40 17.46 -8.24
C GLN A 243 14.21 16.50 -9.43
N ASP A 244 14.48 16.98 -10.65
CA ASP A 244 14.38 16.16 -11.87
C ASP A 244 15.54 15.17 -12.07
N LYS A 245 16.54 15.19 -11.18
CA LYS A 245 17.68 14.28 -11.22
C LYS A 245 17.57 13.27 -10.07
N PRO A 246 17.70 11.95 -10.31
CA PRO A 246 17.94 11.01 -9.22
C PRO A 246 19.21 11.44 -8.49
N ALA A 247 19.15 11.52 -7.17
CA ALA A 247 20.29 11.91 -6.35
C ALA A 247 21.41 10.89 -6.52
N ASP A 248 22.46 11.28 -7.24
CA ASP A 248 23.69 10.52 -7.36
C ASP A 248 24.38 10.56 -5.99
N LEU A 249 24.30 9.45 -5.25
CA LEU A 249 24.82 9.34 -3.88
C LEU A 249 26.35 9.16 -3.88
N SER A 250 27.04 10.17 -4.43
CA SER A 250 28.45 10.42 -4.19
C SER A 250 28.61 11.73 -3.42
N ASP A 251 29.44 11.69 -2.37
CA ASP A 251 29.93 12.85 -1.60
C ASP A 251 28.96 13.67 -0.73
N THR A 252 28.19 13.00 0.15
CA THR A 252 28.01 13.53 1.53
C THR A 252 28.15 12.46 2.62
N LYS A 253 29.34 12.44 3.22
CA LYS A 253 29.72 11.95 4.56
C LYS A 253 28.57 11.46 5.46
N THR A 254 28.42 10.14 5.55
CA THR A 254 27.48 9.45 6.47
C THR A 254 27.74 9.79 7.94
N SER A 255 26.77 10.40 8.62
CA SER A 255 26.65 10.39 10.09
C SER A 255 25.21 10.71 10.50
N GLY A 256 24.56 9.75 11.18
CA GLY A 256 23.24 9.94 11.78
C GLY A 256 22.04 9.54 10.90
N LEU A 257 21.88 8.23 10.64
CA LEU A 257 20.56 7.57 10.45
C LEU A 257 20.65 6.03 10.43
N ASN A 258 21.84 5.43 10.23
CA ASN A 258 22.03 3.97 10.15
C ASN A 258 22.18 3.23 11.50
N GLN A 259 21.62 3.75 12.60
CA GLN A 259 21.55 3.01 13.87
C GLN A 259 20.11 2.64 14.22
N LEU A 260 19.58 1.59 13.58
CA LEU A 260 18.56 0.69 14.18
C LEU A 260 18.22 -0.58 13.38
N VAL A 261 18.80 -0.82 12.19
CA VAL A 261 18.69 -2.11 11.47
C VAL A 261 20.07 -2.56 11.01
N GLY A 262 20.62 -3.63 11.63
CA GLY A 262 22.01 -4.02 11.37
C GLY A 262 22.56 -5.14 12.26
N LEU A 263 21.84 -6.27 12.37
CA LEU A 263 22.39 -7.53 12.89
C LEU A 263 21.98 -8.71 11.99
N ASN A 264 22.59 -8.77 10.81
CA ASN A 264 22.96 -10.02 10.13
C ASN A 264 23.97 -9.75 9.01
N GLU A 265 24.50 -10.81 8.39
CA GLU A 265 25.56 -10.81 7.37
C GLU A 265 26.99 -10.50 7.86
N ALA A 266 27.39 -11.23 8.89
CA ALA A 266 28.78 -11.59 9.12
C ALA A 266 29.08 -13.02 8.61
N PHE A 267 28.92 -13.32 7.31
CA PHE A 267 29.52 -14.53 6.71
C PHE A 267 29.66 -14.52 5.17
N LYS A 268 30.69 -13.84 4.64
CA LYS A 268 31.44 -14.31 3.44
C LYS A 268 32.80 -13.64 3.33
N SER A 269 33.82 -14.41 3.70
CA SER A 269 35.22 -14.01 3.64
C SER A 269 35.78 -14.22 2.23
N THR A 270 36.57 -13.25 1.75
CA THR A 270 37.81 -13.43 0.96
C THR A 270 37.77 -14.29 -0.32
N LEU A 271 38.03 -13.65 -1.48
CA LEU A 271 39.23 -13.93 -2.30
C LEU A 271 39.45 -12.91 -3.46
N HIS A 272 40.68 -12.39 -3.51
CA HIS A 272 41.49 -11.86 -4.62
C HIS A 272 40.91 -11.27 -5.95
N THR A 273 41.16 -9.96 -6.14
CA THR A 273 42.03 -9.26 -7.16
C THR A 273 42.24 -9.78 -8.62
N PRO A 274 42.68 -8.95 -9.61
CA PRO A 274 41.84 -8.65 -10.79
C PRO A 274 42.50 -8.87 -12.18
N ALA A 275 41.68 -8.88 -13.23
CA ALA A 275 42.05 -8.85 -14.65
C ALA A 275 40.80 -8.45 -15.48
N GLU A 276 40.87 -7.91 -16.71
CA GLU A 276 41.89 -7.16 -17.42
C GLU A 276 41.18 -6.32 -18.51
N ARG A 277 41.80 -5.21 -18.96
CA ARG A 277 41.19 -4.21 -19.84
C ARG A 277 41.18 -4.67 -21.31
N LEU A 278 39.99 -4.87 -21.90
CA LEU A 278 39.80 -4.82 -23.36
C LEU A 278 38.44 -4.20 -23.72
N GLN A 279 38.46 -3.08 -24.44
CA GLN A 279 37.33 -2.58 -25.23
C GLN A 279 37.47 -3.11 -26.67
N PRO A 280 36.37 -3.42 -27.37
CA PRO A 280 36.36 -3.44 -28.83
C PRO A 280 35.87 -2.08 -29.37
N ASP A 281 36.59 -1.57 -30.36
CA ASP A 281 36.16 -0.46 -31.19
C ASP A 281 34.85 -0.80 -31.93
N TYR A 282 34.00 0.21 -32.15
CA TYR A 282 32.90 0.14 -33.11
C TYR A 282 33.08 1.26 -34.12
N ASP A 283 33.38 0.86 -35.35
CA ASP A 283 33.60 1.78 -36.45
C ASP A 283 32.31 2.40 -36.98
N ASP A 284 32.53 3.61 -37.48
CA ASP A 284 31.65 4.53 -38.20
C ASP A 284 31.10 3.90 -39.50
N GLU A 285 29.77 3.85 -39.68
CA GLU A 285 29.14 3.92 -41.00
C GLU A 285 27.91 4.84 -40.97
N ALA A 286 28.05 6.01 -41.60
CA ALA A 286 26.95 6.87 -41.96
C ALA A 286 26.27 6.37 -43.25
N ASN A 287 24.94 6.42 -43.31
CA ASN A 287 24.24 6.49 -44.59
C ASN A 287 22.88 7.23 -44.50
N ASP A 288 22.93 8.50 -44.87
CA ASP A 288 21.95 9.28 -45.64
C ASP A 288 20.47 8.83 -45.72
N ASN A 289 19.62 9.68 -45.12
CA ASN A 289 18.62 10.48 -45.84
C ASN A 289 17.59 9.78 -46.76
N GLU A 290 16.34 9.65 -46.31
CA GLU A 290 15.21 9.87 -47.23
C GLU A 290 13.97 10.55 -46.63
N THR A 291 13.68 11.70 -47.23
CA THR A 291 12.54 12.62 -47.14
C THR A 291 11.13 11.98 -47.17
N CYS A 292 10.25 12.34 -46.23
CA CYS A 292 8.78 12.42 -46.42
C CYS A 292 8.16 13.46 -45.45
N ARG A 293 7.94 14.70 -45.92
CA ARG A 293 6.67 15.24 -46.46
C ARG A 293 5.58 15.56 -45.44
N GLU A 294 5.24 16.85 -45.40
CA GLU A 294 4.13 17.45 -44.66
C GLU A 294 2.76 17.03 -45.19
N THR A 295 1.75 17.01 -44.31
CA THR A 295 0.34 17.24 -44.69
C THR A 295 -0.37 18.10 -43.63
N PRO A 296 -0.94 19.26 -43.99
CA PRO A 296 -1.77 20.06 -43.10
C PRO A 296 -3.27 19.77 -43.31
N TYR A 297 -4.03 19.55 -42.25
CA TYR A 297 -5.50 19.66 -42.22
C TYR A 297 -5.92 20.10 -40.81
N SER A 298 -6.23 21.38 -40.58
CA SER A 298 -7.50 22.07 -40.90
C SER A 298 -8.65 21.57 -40.03
N GLY A 299 -9.06 22.40 -39.06
CA GLY A 299 -10.22 22.15 -38.19
C GLY A 299 -11.52 22.76 -38.73
N ARG A 300 -12.63 22.42 -38.07
CA ARG A 300 -14.04 22.89 -38.14
C ARG A 300 -14.87 21.85 -37.35
N ASP A 301 -16.00 22.09 -36.68
CA ASP A 301 -16.74 23.27 -36.22
C ASP A 301 -17.39 22.85 -34.87
N GLN A 302 -17.48 23.68 -33.83
CA GLN A 302 -18.69 24.46 -33.47
C GLN A 302 -20.05 23.85 -33.90
N ILE A 303 -20.71 23.13 -32.98
CA ILE A 303 -22.08 23.42 -32.48
C ILE A 303 -22.10 23.15 -30.97
#